data_AF-A0A971K7M1-F1
#
_entry.id   AF-A0A971K7M1-F1
#
_cell.length_a   1.000
_cell.length_b   1.000
_cell.length_c   1.000
_cell.angle_alpha   90.00
_cell.angle_beta   90.00
_cell.angle_gamma   90.00
#
_symmetry.space_group_name_H-M   'P 1'
#
loop_
_entity.id
_entity.type
_entity.pdbx_description
1 polymer ?
#
loop_
_entity_poly.entity_id
_entity_poly.type
_entity_poly.pdbx_seq_one_letter_code
_entity_poly.pdbx_strand_id
1 'polypeptide(L)'
;DLRSVVQNEELSQNREIAVLGFHRTASSFLHEILSFEEGEEATIKDKLVVVDFNPEIHESLQTMGVKVVYGDISHMDTLHHAGLHDVKIVISTIPDTILVGTDNLKIIRHMKEICPHAKIIVTAESTDRALKMYNQGADYVIVPRVLAAKNITSMVKMMLNNTESVIRSYIDNEIEILKNRMEIIS
;
A
#
# COMPACT_ATOMS: atom_id res chain seq x y z
N ASP A 1 -34.48 5.27 -3.81
CA ASP A 1 -34.40 6.40 -4.73
C ASP A 1 -33.47 5.97 -5.86
N LEU A 2 -33.93 5.88 -7.12
CA LEU A 2 -33.11 5.33 -8.21
C LEU A 2 -31.83 6.15 -8.44
N ARG A 3 -31.83 7.44 -8.09
CA ARG A 3 -30.65 8.32 -8.23
C ARG A 3 -29.51 7.98 -7.26
N SER A 4 -29.82 7.47 -6.06
CA SER A 4 -28.79 7.08 -5.08
C SER A 4 -28.19 5.70 -5.37
N VAL A 5 -28.92 4.83 -6.09
CA VAL A 5 -28.41 3.55 -6.57
C VAL A 5 -27.48 3.75 -7.76
N VAL A 6 -27.86 4.62 -8.72
CA VAL A 6 -27.03 4.95 -9.89
C VAL A 6 -25.74 5.69 -9.51
N GLN A 7 -25.79 6.60 -8.52
CA GLN A 7 -24.57 7.24 -7.99
C GLN A 7 -23.61 6.26 -7.31
N ASN A 8 -24.12 5.24 -6.62
CA ASN A 8 -23.29 4.21 -5.98
C ASN A 8 -22.68 3.22 -7.00
N GLU A 9 -23.32 3.03 -8.16
CA GLU A 9 -22.81 2.21 -9.26
C GLU A 9 -21.78 2.95 -10.14
N GLU A 10 -21.91 4.25 -10.36
CA GLU A 10 -20.87 5.02 -11.10
C GLU A 10 -19.56 5.15 -10.30
N LEU A 11 -19.64 5.27 -8.97
CA LEU A 11 -18.47 5.27 -8.07
C LEU A 11 -17.84 3.88 -7.90
N SER A 12 -18.45 2.81 -8.42
CA SER A 12 -17.92 1.45 -8.35
C SER A 12 -17.02 1.07 -9.52
N GLN A 13 -17.06 1.81 -10.64
CA GLN A 13 -16.49 1.35 -11.90
C GLN A 13 -14.99 1.68 -12.14
N ASN A 14 -14.30 2.38 -11.22
CA ASN A 14 -12.90 2.79 -11.47
C ASN A 14 -11.88 2.36 -10.40
N ARG A 15 -12.21 1.38 -9.55
CA ARG A 15 -11.32 0.92 -8.48
C ARG A 15 -10.33 -0.10 -9.03
N GLU A 16 -9.14 0.36 -9.36
CA GLU A 16 -8.10 -0.50 -9.92
C GLU A 16 -7.14 -1.03 -8.85
N ILE A 17 -7.06 -0.41 -7.66
CA ILE A 17 -6.03 -0.70 -6.66
C ILE A 17 -6.66 -0.92 -5.28
N ALA A 18 -6.45 -2.10 -4.71
CA ALA A 18 -6.85 -2.43 -3.34
C ALA A 18 -5.65 -2.46 -2.39
N VAL A 19 -5.76 -1.78 -1.25
CA VAL A 19 -4.80 -1.87 -0.14
C VAL A 19 -5.45 -2.62 1.02
N LEU A 20 -4.88 -3.76 1.40
CA LEU A 20 -5.38 -4.63 2.46
C LEU A 20 -4.69 -4.32 3.78
N GLY A 21 -5.44 -3.67 4.67
CA GLY A 21 -4.97 -3.10 5.92
C GLY A 21 -4.14 -1.84 5.71
N PHE A 22 -4.26 -0.91 6.64
CA PHE A 22 -3.66 0.41 6.55
C PHE A 22 -2.79 0.69 7.77
N HIS A 23 -1.49 0.51 7.58
CA HIS A 23 -0.45 0.75 8.58
C HIS A 23 0.58 1.77 8.05
N ARG A 24 1.66 2.01 8.80
CA ARG A 24 2.74 2.96 8.44
C ARG A 24 3.15 2.96 6.96
N THR A 25 3.47 1.80 6.38
CA THR A 25 3.89 1.75 4.97
C THR A 25 2.78 2.12 3.99
N ALA A 26 1.51 1.76 4.27
CA ALA A 26 0.38 2.20 3.46
C ALA A 26 0.11 3.71 3.63
N SER A 27 0.31 4.24 4.84
CA SER A 27 0.26 5.68 5.14
C SER A 27 1.31 6.46 4.35
N SER A 28 2.57 6.02 4.37
CA SER A 28 3.63 6.61 3.56
C SER A 28 3.33 6.49 2.06
N PHE A 29 2.84 5.33 1.60
CA PHE A 29 2.45 5.15 0.20
C PHE A 29 1.36 6.12 -0.25
N LEU A 30 0.33 6.33 0.57
CA LEU A 30 -0.71 7.31 0.29
C LEU A 30 -0.14 8.73 0.26
N HIS A 31 0.78 9.08 1.16
CA HIS A 31 1.47 10.37 1.13
C HIS A 31 2.21 10.57 -0.18
N GLU A 32 3.01 9.58 -0.63
CA GLU A 32 3.71 9.68 -1.92
C GLU A 32 2.73 9.95 -3.07
N ILE A 33 1.63 9.19 -3.14
CA ILE A 33 0.60 9.39 -4.17
C ILE A 33 0.12 10.84 -4.17
N LEU A 34 -0.27 11.37 -3.01
CA LEU A 34 -0.83 12.72 -2.90
C LEU A 34 0.19 13.82 -3.19
N SER A 35 1.47 13.61 -2.90
CA SER A 35 2.53 14.58 -3.12
C SER A 35 3.02 14.66 -4.56
N PHE A 36 2.89 13.60 -5.36
CA PHE A 36 3.29 13.59 -6.78
C PHE A 36 2.19 14.03 -7.74
N GLU A 37 0.95 14.22 -7.27
CA GLU A 37 -0.24 14.41 -8.11
C GLU A 37 -0.67 15.89 -8.32
N GLU A 38 0.22 16.88 -8.09
CA GLU A 38 -0.04 18.28 -8.51
C GLU A 38 0.06 18.43 -10.04
N GLY A 39 -0.97 17.99 -10.78
CA GLY A 39 -1.11 18.20 -12.23
C GLY A 39 -1.81 17.04 -12.96
N GLU A 40 -3.05 17.29 -13.39
CA GLU A 40 -4.01 16.45 -14.15
C GLU A 40 -3.52 15.14 -14.81
N GLU A 41 -3.90 14.00 -14.23
CA GLU A 41 -4.41 12.79 -14.90
C GLU A 41 -5.09 11.91 -13.83
N ALA A 42 -6.00 10.99 -14.21
CA ALA A 42 -6.79 10.19 -13.26
C ALA A 42 -5.95 9.63 -12.11
N THR A 43 -6.13 10.19 -10.91
CA THR A 43 -5.22 10.00 -9.79
C THR A 43 -5.18 8.53 -9.35
N ILE A 44 -4.00 8.04 -8.95
CA ILE A 44 -3.83 6.73 -8.30
C ILE A 44 -4.75 6.69 -7.07
N LYS A 45 -4.91 7.84 -6.40
CA LYS A 45 -5.84 8.04 -5.30
C LYS A 45 -7.31 7.70 -5.65
N ASP A 46 -7.84 8.21 -6.76
CA ASP A 46 -9.25 7.98 -7.16
C ASP A 46 -9.53 6.52 -7.51
N LYS A 47 -8.47 5.77 -7.86
CA LYS A 47 -8.53 4.34 -8.15
C LYS A 47 -8.31 3.46 -6.91
N LEU A 48 -8.00 4.05 -5.77
CA LEU A 48 -7.64 3.37 -4.54
C LEU A 48 -8.88 2.99 -3.73
N VAL A 49 -8.88 1.76 -3.23
CA VAL A 49 -9.77 1.32 -2.15
C VAL A 49 -8.95 0.70 -1.02
N VAL A 50 -9.17 1.16 0.20
CA VAL A 50 -8.54 0.59 1.39
C VAL A 50 -9.54 -0.32 2.11
N VAL A 51 -9.10 -1.52 2.49
CA VAL A 51 -9.88 -2.42 3.36
C VAL A 51 -9.23 -2.44 4.74
N ASP A 52 -9.92 -1.89 5.73
CA ASP A 52 -9.41 -1.82 7.11
C ASP A 52 -10.57 -1.93 8.12
N PHE A 53 -10.30 -2.42 9.33
CA PHE A 53 -11.30 -2.58 10.39
C PHE A 53 -11.19 -1.50 11.48
N ASN A 54 -10.19 -0.62 11.44
CA ASN A 54 -9.99 0.46 12.39
C ASN A 54 -10.86 1.67 12.00
N PRO A 55 -11.85 2.07 12.83
CA PRO A 55 -12.72 3.20 12.54
C PRO A 55 -11.98 4.55 12.47
N GLU A 56 -10.91 4.74 13.23
CA GLU A 56 -10.14 6.00 13.24
C GLU A 56 -9.42 6.23 11.90
N ILE A 57 -8.88 5.15 11.33
CA ILE A 57 -8.23 5.18 10.01
C ILE A 57 -9.26 5.45 8.92
N HIS A 58 -10.44 4.84 9.05
CA HIS A 58 -11.55 5.06 8.13
C HIS A 58 -11.97 6.54 8.06
N GLU A 59 -12.20 7.20 9.20
CA GLU A 59 -12.54 8.63 9.24
C GLU A 59 -11.46 9.52 8.62
N SER A 60 -10.19 9.21 8.91
CA SER A 60 -9.03 9.95 8.39
C SER A 60 -8.94 9.84 6.86
N LEU A 61 -9.03 8.62 6.32
CA LEU A 61 -8.99 8.35 4.88
C LEU A 61 -10.19 8.96 4.13
N GLN A 62 -11.39 8.88 4.71
CA GLN A 62 -12.57 9.51 4.12
C GLN A 62 -12.44 11.03 4.05
N THR A 63 -11.88 11.67 5.08
CA THR A 63 -11.61 13.11 5.08
C THR A 63 -10.63 13.51 3.97
N MET A 64 -9.72 12.61 3.62
CA MET A 64 -8.79 12.78 2.50
C MET A 64 -9.39 12.41 1.14
N GLY A 65 -10.65 11.96 1.08
CA GLY A 65 -11.33 11.53 -0.14
C GLY A 65 -10.87 10.16 -0.66
N VAL A 66 -10.21 9.35 0.16
CA VAL A 66 -9.83 7.97 -0.17
C VAL A 66 -11.00 7.05 0.17
N LYS A 67 -11.35 6.16 -0.75
CA LYS A 67 -12.41 5.19 -0.50
C LYS A 67 -11.95 4.11 0.47
N VAL A 68 -12.75 3.85 1.48
CA VAL A 68 -12.51 2.80 2.47
C VAL A 68 -13.68 1.85 2.53
N VAL A 69 -13.40 0.56 2.72
CA VAL A 69 -14.37 -0.49 3.00
C VAL A 69 -14.04 -1.05 4.37
N TYR A 70 -15.03 -1.09 5.26
CA TYR A 70 -14.85 -1.72 6.55
C TYR A 70 -14.71 -3.24 6.38
N GLY A 71 -13.60 -3.81 6.84
CA GLY A 71 -13.40 -5.24 6.71
C GLY A 71 -12.18 -5.79 7.42
N ASP A 72 -12.34 -6.99 7.99
CA ASP A 72 -11.26 -7.80 8.49
C ASP A 72 -10.60 -8.61 7.36
N ILE A 73 -9.36 -8.23 7.03
CA ILE A 73 -8.54 -8.85 5.99
C ILE A 73 -8.13 -10.29 6.31
N SER A 74 -8.37 -10.77 7.53
CA SER A 74 -8.12 -12.15 7.91
C SER A 74 -9.24 -13.12 7.48
N HIS A 75 -10.42 -12.59 7.17
CA HIS A 75 -11.60 -13.35 6.80
C HIS A 75 -11.87 -13.27 5.29
N MET A 76 -11.87 -14.41 4.61
CA MET A 76 -12.08 -14.49 3.16
C MET A 76 -13.45 -13.96 2.74
N ASP A 77 -14.50 -14.25 3.53
CA ASP A 77 -15.86 -13.78 3.25
C ASP A 77 -15.93 -12.25 3.23
N THR A 78 -15.20 -11.58 4.12
CA THR A 78 -15.14 -10.12 4.16
C THR A 78 -14.51 -9.56 2.88
N LEU A 79 -13.42 -10.16 2.42
CA LEU A 79 -12.73 -9.76 1.20
C LEU A 79 -13.58 -10.01 -0.06
N HIS A 80 -14.37 -11.09 -0.08
CA HIS A 80 -15.30 -11.38 -1.15
C HIS A 80 -16.41 -10.32 -1.24
N HIS A 81 -16.98 -9.91 -0.10
CA HIS A 81 -18.03 -8.88 -0.08
C HIS A 81 -17.50 -7.45 -0.22
N ALA A 82 -16.19 -7.23 -0.11
CA ALA A 82 -15.58 -5.91 -0.26
C ALA A 82 -15.57 -5.38 -1.71
N GLY A 83 -16.06 -6.16 -2.67
CA GLY A 83 -16.17 -5.76 -4.08
C GLY A 83 -14.79 -5.63 -4.74
N LEU A 84 -13.87 -6.53 -4.39
CA LEU A 84 -12.50 -6.55 -4.90
C LEU A 84 -12.35 -7.31 -6.22
N HIS A 85 -13.42 -7.89 -6.78
CA HIS A 85 -13.36 -8.78 -7.95
C HIS A 85 -12.71 -8.13 -9.17
N ASP A 86 -12.98 -6.84 -9.41
CA ASP A 86 -12.52 -6.12 -10.60
C ASP A 86 -11.21 -5.34 -10.40
N VAL A 87 -10.60 -5.42 -9.21
CA VAL A 87 -9.35 -4.70 -8.95
C VAL A 87 -8.21 -5.28 -9.79
N LYS A 88 -7.34 -4.41 -10.28
CA LYS A 88 -6.19 -4.78 -11.12
C LYS A 88 -4.92 -5.00 -10.30
N ILE A 89 -4.85 -4.42 -9.11
CA ILE A 89 -3.71 -4.51 -8.20
C ILE A 89 -4.22 -4.70 -6.77
N VAL A 90 -3.63 -5.64 -6.04
CA VAL A 90 -3.81 -5.82 -4.60
C VAL A 90 -2.48 -5.63 -3.90
N ILE A 91 -2.48 -4.83 -2.83
CA ILE A 91 -1.30 -4.49 -2.05
C ILE A 91 -1.56 -4.85 -0.58
N SER A 92 -0.70 -5.67 0.02
CA SER A 92 -0.62 -5.79 1.47
C SER A 92 0.76 -5.38 1.96
N THR A 93 0.85 -4.21 2.57
CA THR A 93 2.13 -3.69 3.08
C THR A 93 2.45 -4.18 4.49
N ILE A 94 1.50 -4.83 5.17
CA ILE A 94 1.62 -5.23 6.57
C ILE A 94 2.45 -6.53 6.65
N PRO A 95 3.54 -6.56 7.45
CA PRO A 95 4.33 -7.77 7.64
C PRO A 95 3.56 -8.82 8.45
N ASP A 96 3.94 -10.09 8.27
CA ASP A 96 3.27 -11.23 8.92
C ASP A 96 3.35 -11.19 10.45
N THR A 97 4.36 -10.55 11.04
CA THR A 97 4.43 -10.32 12.49
C THR A 97 3.37 -9.37 13.05
N ILE A 98 2.78 -8.50 12.21
CA ILE A 98 1.73 -7.55 12.62
C ILE A 98 0.34 -8.11 12.29
N LEU A 99 0.23 -8.93 11.24
CA LEU A 99 -1.04 -9.57 10.88
C LEU A 99 -1.50 -10.56 11.97
N VAL A 100 -2.78 -10.48 12.32
CA VAL A 100 -3.42 -11.41 13.27
C VAL A 100 -4.51 -12.18 12.53
N GLY A 101 -4.57 -13.50 12.74
CA GLY A 101 -5.56 -14.38 12.08
C GLY A 101 -5.23 -14.76 10.63
N THR A 102 -4.32 -14.03 9.97
CA THR A 102 -3.89 -14.30 8.59
C THR A 102 -2.38 -14.08 8.41
N ASP A 103 -1.89 -14.34 7.21
CA ASP A 103 -0.55 -13.96 6.77
C ASP A 103 -0.59 -13.63 5.27
N ASN A 104 0.49 -13.05 4.75
CA ASN A 104 0.59 -12.67 3.34
C ASN A 104 0.49 -13.89 2.39
N LEU A 105 0.85 -15.11 2.83
CA LEU A 105 0.68 -16.32 2.01
C LEU A 105 -0.80 -16.67 1.83
N LYS A 106 -1.60 -16.56 2.89
CA LYS A 106 -3.07 -16.71 2.85
C LYS A 106 -3.72 -15.60 2.03
N ILE A 107 -3.27 -14.35 2.21
CA ILE A 107 -3.75 -13.22 1.41
C ILE A 107 -3.53 -13.49 -0.09
N ILE A 108 -2.33 -13.92 -0.50
CA ILE A 108 -2.06 -14.26 -1.92
C ILE A 108 -3.05 -15.33 -2.41
N ARG A 109 -3.30 -16.38 -1.62
CA ARG A 109 -4.26 -17.45 -2.00
C ARG A 109 -5.66 -16.90 -2.20
N HIS A 110 -6.18 -16.17 -1.21
CA HIS A 110 -7.54 -15.63 -1.27
C HIS A 110 -7.69 -14.63 -2.42
N MET A 111 -6.70 -13.79 -2.68
CA MET A 111 -6.76 -12.81 -3.78
C MET A 111 -6.70 -13.50 -5.14
N LYS A 112 -5.96 -14.59 -5.29
CA LYS A 112 -6.00 -15.40 -6.51
C LYS A 112 -7.35 -16.07 -6.76
N GLU A 113 -8.11 -16.35 -5.71
CA GLU A 113 -9.48 -16.89 -5.83
C GLU A 113 -10.51 -15.79 -6.12
N ILE A 114 -10.39 -14.63 -5.45
CA ILE A 114 -11.37 -13.53 -5.53
C ILE A 114 -11.16 -12.67 -6.79
N CYS A 115 -9.92 -12.32 -7.13
CA CYS A 115 -9.55 -11.46 -8.26
C CYS A 115 -8.35 -12.06 -9.02
N PRO A 116 -8.56 -13.17 -9.77
CA PRO A 116 -7.48 -13.93 -10.41
C PRO A 116 -6.65 -13.15 -11.44
N HIS A 117 -7.17 -12.02 -11.94
CA HIS A 117 -6.48 -11.14 -12.88
C HIS A 117 -5.59 -10.08 -12.21
N ALA A 118 -5.77 -9.87 -10.89
CA ALA A 118 -5.06 -8.82 -10.17
C ALA A 118 -3.58 -9.16 -9.98
N LYS A 119 -2.75 -8.11 -10.04
CA LYS A 119 -1.35 -8.17 -9.64
C LYS A 119 -1.24 -8.06 -8.12
N ILE A 120 -0.48 -8.94 -7.50
CA ILE A 120 -0.41 -9.04 -6.04
C ILE A 120 0.97 -8.57 -5.55
N ILE A 121 0.97 -7.51 -4.74
CA ILE A 121 2.13 -6.96 -4.04
C ILE A 121 1.99 -7.25 -2.55
N VAL A 122 2.99 -7.88 -1.94
CA VAL A 122 3.00 -8.18 -0.50
C VAL A 122 4.32 -7.81 0.16
N THR A 123 4.32 -7.74 1.49
CA THR A 123 5.53 -7.53 2.29
C THR A 123 6.00 -8.83 2.95
N ALA A 124 7.30 -9.10 2.88
CA ALA A 124 7.94 -10.19 3.59
C ALA A 124 9.04 -9.69 4.54
N GLU A 125 9.19 -10.38 5.67
CA GLU A 125 10.17 -10.03 6.70
C GLU A 125 11.53 -10.73 6.49
N SER A 126 11.56 -11.82 5.72
CA SER A 126 12.78 -12.56 5.41
C SER A 126 12.83 -12.93 3.93
N THR A 127 14.03 -13.21 3.45
CA THR A 127 14.26 -13.66 2.08
C THR A 127 13.62 -15.03 1.82
N ASP A 128 13.68 -15.95 2.79
CA ASP A 128 12.99 -17.25 2.72
C ASP A 128 11.46 -17.07 2.58
N ARG A 129 10.85 -16.20 3.39
CA ARG A 129 9.42 -15.89 3.26
C ARG A 129 9.11 -15.24 1.92
N ALA A 130 9.96 -14.33 1.45
CA ALA A 130 9.76 -13.70 0.15
C ALA A 130 9.77 -14.72 -0.99
N LEU A 131 10.72 -15.67 -0.99
CA LEU A 131 10.77 -16.75 -1.98
C LEU A 131 9.52 -17.63 -1.93
N LYS A 132 9.01 -17.94 -0.73
CA LYS A 132 7.73 -18.66 -0.57
C LYS A 132 6.56 -17.87 -1.16
N MET A 133 6.50 -16.56 -0.96
CA MET A 133 5.44 -15.70 -1.51
C MET A 133 5.51 -15.60 -3.04
N TYR A 134 6.71 -15.48 -3.62
CA TYR A 134 6.87 -15.57 -5.08
C TYR A 134 6.46 -16.94 -5.63
N ASN A 135 6.80 -18.04 -4.96
CA ASN A 135 6.36 -19.38 -5.37
C ASN A 135 4.84 -19.57 -5.24
N GLN A 136 4.20 -18.92 -4.27
CA GLN A 136 2.75 -18.84 -4.14
C GLN A 136 2.13 -17.94 -5.23
N GLY A 137 2.97 -17.15 -5.90
CA GLY A 137 2.72 -16.31 -7.08
C GLY A 137 2.21 -14.92 -6.76
N ALA A 138 2.79 -14.28 -5.74
CA ALA A 138 2.86 -12.82 -5.71
C ALA A 138 3.65 -12.30 -6.91
N ASP A 139 3.22 -11.17 -7.48
CA ASP A 139 3.92 -10.52 -8.60
C ASP A 139 5.09 -9.66 -8.11
N TYR A 140 5.00 -9.12 -6.89
CA TYR A 140 6.09 -8.40 -6.24
C TYR A 140 6.09 -8.61 -4.72
N VAL A 141 7.27 -8.80 -4.15
CA VAL A 141 7.45 -8.94 -2.71
C VAL A 141 8.43 -7.90 -2.20
N ILE A 142 7.94 -7.00 -1.35
CA ILE A 142 8.71 -5.99 -0.65
C ILE A 142 9.44 -6.66 0.51
N VAL A 143 10.75 -6.47 0.61
CA VAL A 143 11.54 -6.89 1.78
C VAL A 143 12.17 -5.64 2.41
N PRO A 144 11.51 -4.99 3.40
CA PRO A 144 11.87 -3.65 3.86
C PRO A 144 13.33 -3.51 4.28
N ARG A 145 13.87 -4.48 5.03
CA ARG A 145 15.27 -4.48 5.45
C ARG A 145 16.25 -4.55 4.27
N VAL A 146 15.91 -5.27 3.20
CA VAL A 146 16.77 -5.35 2.00
C VAL A 146 16.76 -4.02 1.27
N LEU A 147 15.61 -3.35 1.17
CA LEU A 147 15.51 -2.00 0.60
C LEU A 147 16.31 -0.99 1.44
N ALA A 148 16.17 -1.03 2.76
CA ALA A 148 16.94 -0.19 3.67
C ALA A 148 18.46 -0.43 3.53
N ALA A 149 18.90 -1.69 3.46
CA ALA A 149 20.32 -2.02 3.27
C ALA A 149 20.90 -1.49 1.95
N LYS A 150 20.11 -1.52 0.86
CA LYS A 150 20.51 -0.91 -0.42
C LYS A 150 20.68 0.61 -0.31
N ASN A 151 19.76 1.28 0.39
CA ASN A 151 19.85 2.71 0.63
C ASN A 151 21.10 3.08 1.46
N ILE A 152 21.29 2.39 2.59
CA ILE A 152 22.46 2.58 3.47
C ILE A 152 23.76 2.35 2.70
N THR A 153 23.84 1.29 1.88
CA THR A 153 25.04 0.99 1.08
C THR A 153 25.36 2.14 0.12
N SER A 154 24.35 2.76 -0.47
CA SER A 154 24.52 3.89 -1.38
C SER A 154 25.07 5.11 -0.64
N MET A 155 24.52 5.42 0.55
CA MET A 155 25.02 6.50 1.40
C MET A 155 26.46 6.26 1.87
N VAL A 156 26.79 5.04 2.30
CA VAL A 156 28.16 4.68 2.71
C VAL A 156 29.15 4.86 1.56
N LYS A 157 28.79 4.47 0.33
CA LYS A 157 29.66 4.68 -0.85
C LYS A 157 29.90 6.16 -1.11
N MET A 158 28.88 7.01 -1.00
CA MET A 158 29.04 8.46 -1.14
C MET A 158 29.99 9.01 -0.07
N MET A 159 29.79 8.60 1.19
CA MET A 159 30.64 9.03 2.32
C MET A 159 32.10 8.65 2.14
N LEU A 160 32.39 7.41 1.71
CA LEU A 160 33.76 6.95 1.47
C LEU A 160 34.44 7.66 0.30
N ASN A 161 33.68 8.15 -0.68
CA ASN A 161 34.20 8.88 -1.84
C ASN A 161 34.45 10.37 -1.56
N ASN A 162 34.35 10.83 -0.30
CA ASN A 162 34.52 12.23 0.12
C ASN A 162 33.62 13.24 -0.62
N THR A 163 32.41 12.83 -1.01
CA THR A 163 31.44 13.72 -1.68
C THR A 163 30.62 14.52 -0.67
N GLU A 164 31.28 15.27 0.21
CA GLU A 164 30.65 15.91 1.39
C GLU A 164 29.54 16.90 1.01
N SER A 165 29.77 17.74 -0.02
CA SER A 165 28.75 18.69 -0.50
C SER A 165 27.51 17.99 -1.05
N VAL A 166 27.69 16.90 -1.80
CA VAL A 166 26.59 16.11 -2.37
C VAL A 166 25.77 15.43 -1.27
N ILE A 167 26.44 14.87 -0.26
CA ILE A 167 25.78 14.25 0.90
C ILE A 167 24.98 15.29 1.66
N ARG A 168 25.55 16.48 1.88
CA ARG A 168 24.87 17.56 2.58
C ARG A 168 23.61 17.99 1.85
N SER A 169 23.69 18.23 0.54
CA SER A 169 22.51 18.55 -0.28
C SER A 169 21.45 17.44 -0.26
N TYR A 170 21.87 16.17 -0.30
CA TYR A 170 20.96 15.03 -0.19
C TYR A 170 20.23 15.01 1.17
N ILE A 171 20.96 15.18 2.27
CA ILE A 171 20.40 15.19 3.63
C ILE A 171 19.49 16.40 3.84
N ASP A 172 19.89 17.59 3.39
CA ASP A 172 19.09 18.80 3.50
C ASP A 172 17.75 18.64 2.76
N ASN A 173 17.77 18.05 1.57
CA ASN A 173 16.56 17.72 0.81
C ASN A 173 15.68 16.69 1.52
N GLU A 174 16.28 15.61 2.04
CA GLU A 174 15.55 14.59 2.82
C GLU A 174 14.88 15.20 4.06
N ILE A 175 15.58 16.06 4.80
CA ILE A 175 15.03 16.76 5.97
C ILE A 175 13.85 17.63 5.56
N GLU A 176 13.95 18.34 4.43
CA GLU A 176 12.86 19.20 3.95
C GLU A 176 11.63 18.39 3.53
N ILE A 177 11.83 17.26 2.84
CA ILE A 177 10.75 16.31 2.53
C ILE A 177 10.10 15.84 3.84
N LEU A 178 10.90 15.33 4.80
CA LEU A 178 10.41 14.79 6.07
C LEU A 178 9.61 15.81 6.89
N LYS A 179 10.01 17.09 6.92
CA LYS A 179 9.28 18.16 7.61
C LYS A 179 7.90 18.44 7.03
N ASN A 180 7.75 18.22 5.73
CA ASN A 180 6.52 18.51 5.00
C ASN A 180 5.67 17.25 4.77
N ARG A 181 6.05 16.10 5.36
CA ARG A 181 5.25 14.87 5.25
C ARG A 181 3.96 14.98 6.05
N MET A 182 2.86 14.58 5.43
CA MET A 182 1.56 14.38 6.07
C MET A 182 1.21 12.90 5.99
N GLU A 183 1.36 12.20 7.11
CA GLU A 183 1.03 10.78 7.25
C GLU A 183 -0.10 10.60 8.27
N ILE A 184 -1.04 9.69 7.99
CA ILE A 184 -2.14 9.35 8.91
C ILE A 184 -1.59 8.59 10.13
N ILE A 185 -0.59 7.73 9.91
CA ILE A 185 0.09 6.97 10.95
C ILE A 185 1.58 7.28 10.92
N SER A 186 2.11 7.81 12.02
CA SER A 186 3.56 8.03 12.27
C SER A 186 4.25 6.86 12.97
#